data_AF-A0ABD6AG75-F1
#
_entry.id   AF-A0ABD6AG75-F1
#
_cell.length_a   1.000
_cell.length_b   1.000
_cell.length_c   1.000
_cell.angle_alpha   90.00
_cell.angle_beta   90.00
_cell.angle_gamma   90.00
#
_symmetry.space_group_name_H-M   'P 1'
#
loop_
_entity.id
_entity.type
_entity.pdbx_description
1 polymer ?
#
loop_
_entity_poly.entity_id
_entity_poly.type
_entity_poly.pdbx_seq_one_letter_code
_entity_poly.pdbx_strand_id
1 'polypeptide(L)'
;MPESYDIGDASRAAALVVSEERDSHGDAYTNHRQIAALWTAFLDEQLESDIAPWQAAIMMQQVKQSRMQAGELIADHFVDIAGYSDVGLYSALQDPDTEVGDVDDL
;
A
#
# COMPACT_ATOMS: atom_id res chain seq x y z
N MET A 1 20.84 -17.46 5.41
CA MET A 1 20.16 -16.86 4.24
C MET A 1 19.77 -18.01 3.33
N PRO A 2 18.56 -18.05 2.76
CA PRO A 2 18.33 -18.94 1.62
C PRO A 2 19.42 -18.65 0.59
N GLU A 3 20.03 -19.67 0.00
CA GLU A 3 21.22 -19.55 -0.87
C GLU A 3 20.99 -18.70 -2.14
N SER A 4 19.77 -18.19 -2.34
CA SER A 4 19.33 -17.46 -3.54
C SER A 4 18.61 -16.13 -3.26
N TYR A 5 18.61 -15.60 -2.03
CA TYR A 5 17.93 -14.33 -1.73
C TYR A 5 18.91 -13.16 -1.63
N ASP A 6 18.69 -12.15 -2.47
CA ASP A 6 19.42 -10.89 -2.49
C ASP A 6 18.54 -9.71 -2.07
N ILE A 7 19.15 -8.70 -1.45
CA ILE A 7 18.45 -7.44 -1.13
C ILE A 7 17.89 -6.85 -2.43
N GLY A 8 16.60 -6.49 -2.38
CA GLY A 8 15.85 -6.00 -3.55
C GLY A 8 15.01 -7.06 -4.24
N ASP A 9 15.17 -8.36 -3.94
CA ASP A 9 14.31 -9.41 -4.50
C ASP A 9 12.83 -9.17 -4.13
N ALA A 10 12.55 -8.83 -2.87
CA ALA A 10 11.19 -8.54 -2.41
C ALA A 10 10.58 -7.33 -3.12
N SER A 11 11.35 -6.27 -3.35
CA SER A 11 10.90 -5.07 -4.08
C SER A 11 10.60 -5.38 -5.55
N ARG A 12 11.44 -6.21 -6.20
CA ARG A 12 11.20 -6.68 -7.57
C ARG A 12 9.94 -7.53 -7.67
N ALA A 13 9.74 -8.44 -6.72
CA ALA A 13 8.52 -9.25 -6.66
C ALA A 13 7.27 -8.37 -6.45
N ALA A 14 7.36 -7.38 -5.55
CA ALA A 14 6.28 -6.44 -5.31
C ALA A 14 5.90 -5.66 -6.57
N ALA A 15 6.90 -5.17 -7.32
CA ALA A 15 6.69 -4.46 -8.59
C ALA A 15 5.93 -5.31 -9.61
N LEU A 16 6.22 -6.62 -9.71
CA LEU A 16 5.49 -7.54 -10.58
C LEU A 16 4.02 -7.69 -10.13
N VAL A 17 3.78 -7.90 -8.84
CA VAL A 17 2.42 -8.05 -8.29
C VAL A 17 1.58 -6.80 -8.57
N VAL A 18 2.10 -5.61 -8.29
CA VAL A 18 1.33 -4.36 -8.47
C VAL A 18 1.16 -3.96 -9.95
N SER A 19 2.04 -4.42 -10.85
CA SER A 19 1.99 -4.08 -12.28
C SER A 19 1.20 -5.09 -13.13
N GLU A 20 1.26 -6.38 -12.82
CA GLU A 20 0.63 -7.46 -13.61
C GLU A 20 -0.80 -7.80 -13.15
N GLU A 21 -1.16 -7.58 -11.88
CA GLU A 21 -2.51 -7.91 -11.36
C GLU A 21 -3.58 -6.80 -11.56
N ARG A 22 -3.27 -5.73 -12.31
CA ARG A 22 -4.21 -4.61 -12.51
C ARG A 22 -5.47 -5.00 -13.32
N ASP A 23 -5.38 -6.02 -14.17
CA ASP A 23 -6.51 -6.44 -15.03
C ASP A 23 -7.64 -7.14 -14.26
N SER A 24 -7.37 -7.75 -13.09
CA SER A 24 -8.39 -8.42 -12.27
C SER A 24 -8.92 -7.58 -11.11
N HIS A 25 -8.17 -6.57 -10.65
CA HIS A 25 -8.48 -5.83 -9.43
C HIS A 25 -8.86 -4.36 -9.64
N GLY A 26 -8.80 -3.84 -10.87
CA GLY A 26 -9.13 -2.45 -11.17
C GLY A 26 -8.01 -1.48 -10.78
N ASP A 27 -8.27 -0.18 -10.97
CA ASP A 27 -7.26 0.86 -10.71
C ASP A 27 -6.93 0.99 -9.21
N ALA A 28 -5.64 0.93 -8.88
CA ALA A 28 -5.15 0.93 -7.50
C ALA A 28 -5.55 2.20 -6.73
N TYR A 29 -5.50 3.37 -7.38
CA TYR A 29 -5.90 4.63 -6.76
C TYR A 29 -7.41 4.62 -6.48
N THR A 30 -8.22 4.21 -7.45
CA THR A 30 -9.66 4.09 -7.31
C THR A 30 -10.04 3.19 -6.13
N ASN A 31 -9.38 2.04 -6.00
CA ASN A 31 -9.60 1.11 -4.89
C ASN A 31 -9.25 1.74 -3.54
N HIS A 32 -8.06 2.35 -3.41
CA HIS A 32 -7.63 2.92 -2.14
C HIS A 32 -8.42 4.17 -1.75
N ARG A 33 -8.85 4.98 -2.73
CA ARG A 33 -9.78 6.08 -2.50
C ARG A 33 -11.14 5.60 -1.98
N GLN A 34 -11.65 4.49 -2.52
CA GLN A 34 -12.89 3.90 -2.03
C GLN A 34 -12.73 3.33 -0.61
N ILE A 35 -11.63 2.63 -0.33
CA ILE A 35 -11.32 2.13 1.03
C ILE A 35 -11.23 3.29 2.02
N ALA A 36 -10.51 4.35 1.65
CA ALA A 36 -10.38 5.55 2.47
C ALA A 36 -11.75 6.17 2.77
N ALA A 37 -12.60 6.35 1.75
CA ALA A 37 -13.97 6.85 1.93
C ALA A 37 -14.83 5.95 2.84
N LEU A 38 -14.71 4.63 2.71
CA LEU A 38 -15.43 3.68 3.57
C LEU A 38 -15.00 3.80 5.04
N TRP A 39 -13.69 3.90 5.29
CA TRP A 39 -13.18 4.05 6.65
C TRP A 39 -13.47 5.42 7.25
N THR A 40 -13.38 6.49 6.47
CA THR A 40 -13.84 7.82 6.87
C THR A 40 -15.30 7.77 7.31
N ALA A 41 -16.19 7.24 6.47
CA ALA A 41 -17.60 7.16 6.80
C ALA A 41 -17.89 6.28 8.04
N PHE A 42 -17.12 5.20 8.22
CA PHE A 42 -17.25 4.34 9.40
C PHE A 42 -16.79 5.02 10.69
N LEU A 43 -15.81 5.92 10.61
CA LEU A 43 -15.18 6.61 11.74
C LEU A 43 -15.56 8.11 11.81
N ASP A 44 -16.64 8.53 11.16
CA ASP A 44 -16.99 9.94 10.92
C ASP A 44 -16.93 10.82 12.19
N GLU A 45 -17.50 10.35 13.30
CA GLU A 45 -17.49 11.10 14.57
C GLU A 45 -16.16 11.00 15.36
N GLN A 46 -15.23 10.16 14.91
CA GLN A 46 -13.95 9.86 15.57
C GLN A 46 -12.75 10.50 14.86
N LEU A 47 -12.93 10.99 13.64
CA LEU A 47 -11.87 11.59 12.84
C LEU A 47 -11.98 13.13 12.86
N GLU A 48 -10.83 13.79 12.86
CA GLU A 48 -10.75 15.25 12.67
C GLU A 48 -10.75 15.62 11.17
N SER A 49 -10.38 14.66 10.31
CA SER A 49 -10.30 14.82 8.86
C SER A 49 -10.49 13.48 8.15
N ASP A 50 -10.92 13.54 6.90
CA ASP A 50 -11.03 12.36 6.04
C ASP A 50 -9.67 11.66 5.88
N ILE A 51 -9.73 10.34 5.74
CA ILE A 51 -8.57 9.51 5.38
C ILE A 51 -8.27 9.72 3.90
N ALA A 52 -7.03 10.03 3.57
CA ALA A 52 -6.55 10.15 2.20
C ALA A 52 -6.25 8.76 1.59
N PRO A 53 -6.31 8.59 0.25
CA PRO A 53 -6.06 7.30 -0.41
C PRO A 53 -4.70 6.68 -0.06
N TRP A 54 -3.63 7.49 0.01
CA TRP A 54 -2.31 7.00 0.38
C TRP A 54 -2.25 6.54 1.85
N GLN A 55 -2.99 7.20 2.76
CA GLN A 55 -3.10 6.78 4.16
C GLN A 55 -3.77 5.41 4.26
N ALA A 56 -4.79 5.16 3.43
CA ALA A 56 -5.41 3.84 3.37
C ALA A 56 -4.42 2.75 2.94
N ALA A 57 -3.53 3.03 1.99
CA ALA A 57 -2.47 2.09 1.60
C ALA A 57 -1.48 1.83 2.77
N ILE A 58 -1.10 2.86 3.53
CA ILE A 58 -0.26 2.69 4.74
C ILE A 58 -0.98 1.84 5.79
N MET A 59 -2.27 2.06 6.03
CA MET A 59 -3.06 1.26 6.96
C MET A 59 -3.14 -0.21 6.52
N MET A 60 -3.18 -0.50 5.22
CA MET A 60 -3.10 -1.88 4.71
C MET A 60 -1.75 -2.55 5.02
N GLN A 61 -0.65 -1.79 5.07
CA GLN A 61 0.64 -2.30 5.56
C GLN A 61 0.56 -2.71 7.04
N GLN A 62 -0.11 -1.92 7.86
CA GLN A 62 -0.31 -2.22 9.29
C GLN A 62 -1.13 -3.50 9.48
N VAL A 63 -2.10 -3.79 8.61
CA VAL A 63 -2.83 -5.06 8.61
C VAL A 63 -1.87 -6.24 8.36
N LYS A 64 -0.92 -6.10 7.43
CA LYS A 64 0.10 -7.15 7.17
C LYS A 64 1.05 -7.31 8.34
N GLN A 65 1.50 -6.21 8.95
CA GLN A 65 2.33 -6.25 10.16
C GLN A 65 1.62 -6.92 11.33
N SER A 66 0.32 -6.64 11.53
CA SER A 66 -0.49 -7.32 12.54
C SER A 66 -0.59 -8.83 12.28
N ARG A 67 -0.69 -9.26 11.01
CA ARG A 67 -0.67 -10.69 10.65
C ARG A 67 0.67 -11.34 10.97
N MET A 68 1.79 -10.66 10.71
CA MET A 68 3.12 -11.14 11.11
C MET A 68 3.22 -11.35 12.63
N GLN A 69 2.64 -10.45 13.43
CA GLN A 69 2.72 -10.52 14.88
C GLN A 69 1.85 -11.64 15.47
N ALA A 70 0.64 -11.82 14.93
CA ALA A 70 -0.32 -12.80 15.44
C ALA A 70 -0.18 -14.19 14.82
N GLY A 71 0.42 -14.29 13.63
CA GLY A 71 0.47 -15.49 12.80
C GLY A 71 1.89 -15.92 12.44
N GLU A 72 2.02 -16.54 11.26
CA GLU A 72 3.31 -17.01 10.74
C GLU A 72 4.07 -15.88 10.05
N LEU A 73 5.38 -15.79 10.33
CA LEU A 73 6.25 -14.84 9.66
C LEU A 73 6.71 -15.41 8.31
N ILE A 74 6.03 -15.01 7.23
CA ILE A 74 6.35 -15.43 5.85
C ILE A 74 6.80 -14.26 4.97
N ALA A 75 7.59 -14.56 3.93
CA ALA A 75 8.17 -13.56 3.02
C ALA A 75 7.11 -12.73 2.26
N ASP A 76 5.98 -13.34 1.93
CA ASP A 76 4.83 -12.70 1.26
C ASP A 76 4.39 -11.41 1.96
N HIS A 77 4.37 -11.40 3.30
CA HIS A 77 3.99 -10.22 4.06
C HIS A 77 4.92 -9.02 3.83
N PHE A 78 6.21 -9.25 3.55
CA PHE A 78 7.14 -8.18 3.21
C PHE A 78 6.95 -7.71 1.76
N VAL A 79 6.65 -8.63 0.84
CA VAL A 79 6.31 -8.31 -0.56
C VAL A 79 5.05 -7.46 -0.62
N ASP A 80 4.01 -7.84 0.13
CA ASP A 80 2.78 -7.05 0.27
C ASP A 80 3.05 -5.64 0.77
N ILE A 81 3.85 -5.49 1.83
CA ILE A 81 4.17 -4.17 2.41
C ILE A 81 4.92 -3.30 1.40
N ALA A 82 5.88 -3.88 0.66
CA ALA A 82 6.58 -3.17 -0.40
C ALA A 82 5.59 -2.74 -1.52
N GLY A 83 4.67 -3.62 -1.91
CA GLY A 83 3.62 -3.32 -2.89
C GLY A 83 2.69 -2.20 -2.42
N TYR A 84 2.19 -2.26 -1.19
CA TYR A 84 1.37 -1.19 -0.60
C TYR A 84 2.16 0.11 -0.39
N SER A 85 3.48 0.07 -0.29
CA SER A 85 4.31 1.28 -0.24
C SER A 85 4.32 1.99 -1.58
N ASP A 86 4.51 1.24 -2.67
CA ASP A 86 4.45 1.76 -4.04
C ASP A 86 3.03 2.26 -4.39
N VAL A 87 2.00 1.50 -4.02
CA VAL A 87 0.60 1.93 -4.19
C VAL A 87 0.29 3.19 -3.36
N GLY A 88 0.89 3.34 -2.19
CA GLY A 88 0.77 4.54 -1.37
C GLY A 88 1.32 5.77 -2.08
N LEU A 89 2.53 5.68 -2.64
CA LEU A 89 3.13 6.75 -3.44
C LEU A 89 2.28 7.04 -4.69
N TYR A 90 1.91 6.01 -5.46
CA TYR A 90 1.04 6.17 -6.63
C TYR A 90 -0.27 6.87 -6.26
N SER A 91 -0.89 6.51 -5.15
CA SER A 91 -2.14 7.12 -4.70
C SER A 91 -1.96 8.57 -4.25
N ALA A 92 -0.83 8.89 -3.61
CA ALA A 92 -0.50 10.27 -3.23
C ALA A 92 -0.30 11.16 -4.46
N LEU A 93 0.36 10.65 -5.51
CA LEU A 93 0.58 11.38 -6.77
C LEU A 93 -0.71 11.61 -7.59
N GLN A 94 -1.72 10.75 -7.42
CA GLN A 94 -3.01 10.87 -8.10
C GLN A 94 -4.03 11.69 -7.30
N ASP A 95 -3.78 11.91 -6.01
CA ASP A 95 -4.68 12.62 -5.12
C ASP A 95 -4.48 14.14 -5.22
N PRO A 96 -5.46 14.91 -5.71
CA PRO A 96 -5.29 16.35 -5.96
C PRO A 96 -5.04 17.18 -4.69
N ASP A 97 -5.39 16.63 -3.54
CA ASP A 97 -5.23 17.29 -2.24
C ASP A 97 -3.90 16.91 -1.54
N THR A 98 -3.07 16.07 -2.18
CA THR A 98 -1.78 15.62 -1.64
C THR A 98 -0.62 16.18 -2.45
N GLU A 99 0.32 16.84 -1.78
CA GLU A 99 1.59 17.27 -2.37
C GLU A 99 2.70 16.26 -2.04
N VAL A 100 3.44 15.83 -3.07
CA VAL A 100 4.59 14.92 -2.94
C VAL A 100 5.84 15.60 -3.52
N GLY A 101 6.89 15.73 -2.71
CA GLY A 101 8.19 16.27 -3.13
C GLY A 101 9.11 15.20 -3.71
N ASP A 102 10.16 15.63 -4.41
CA ASP A 102 11.33 14.83 -4.82
C ASP A 102 11.00 13.55 -5.64
N VAL A 103 9.88 13.56 -6.38
CA VAL A 103 9.41 12.42 -7.19
C VAL A 103 10.36 12.13 -8.36
N ASP A 104 11.01 13.17 -8.90
CA ASP A 104 11.93 13.06 -10.03
C ASP A 104 13.27 12.38 -9.65
N ASP A 105 13.53 12.15 -8.35
CA ASP A 105 14.76 11.52 -7.85
C ASP A 105 14.65 9.98 -7.65
N LEU A 106 13.49 9.39 -7.96
CA LEU A 106 13.20 7.95 -7.86
C LEU A 106 13.84 7.11 -8.98
#